data_AF-A0A2E3KEB8-F1
#
_entry.id   AF-A0A2E3KEB8-F1
#
_cell.length_a   1.000
_cell.length_b   1.000
_cell.length_c   1.000
_cell.angle_alpha   90.00
_cell.angle_beta   90.00
_cell.angle_gamma   90.00
#
_symmetry.space_group_name_H-M   'P 1'
#
loop_
_entity.id
_entity.type
_entity.pdbx_description
1 polymer ?
#
loop_
_entity_poly.entity_id
_entity_poly.type
_entity_poly.pdbx_seq_one_letter_code
_entity_poly.pdbx_strand_id
1 'polypeptide(L)' 'MFDGKVLQIDEDANILHAEMKTKDGETVVGVYQLVGWTTAPKSVKAKAELELWVPPKVSHPIQ' A
#
# COMPACT_ATOMS: atom_id res chain seq x y z
N MET A 1 -0.57 3.27 -21.30
CA MET A 1 -0.10 2.90 -19.95
C MET A 1 -0.38 4.10 -19.07
N PHE A 2 -1.17 3.94 -17.99
CA PHE A 2 -1.42 5.04 -17.06
C PHE A 2 -0.21 5.13 -16.12
N ASP A 3 0.38 6.31 -16.04
CA ASP A 3 1.56 6.60 -15.23
C ASP A 3 1.09 7.41 -14.02
N GLY A 4 1.19 6.80 -12.84
CA GLY A 4 0.69 7.35 -11.59
C GLY A 4 1.60 6.96 -10.43
N LYS A 5 1.90 7.94 -9.56
CA LYS A 5 2.80 7.79 -8.43
C LYS A 5 2.13 8.24 -7.15
N VAL A 6 2.17 7.40 -6.13
CA VAL A 6 1.79 7.78 -4.76
C VAL A 6 2.86 8.71 -4.20
N LEU A 7 2.45 9.91 -3.78
CA LEU A 7 3.32 10.88 -3.14
C LEU A 7 3.31 10.74 -1.62
N GLN A 8 2.11 10.63 -1.06
CA GLN A 8 1.91 10.57 0.39
C GLN A 8 0.61 9.83 0.72
N ILE A 9 0.63 9.12 1.84
CA ILE A 9 -0.54 8.55 2.50
C ILE A 9 -0.61 9.20 3.88
N ASP A 10 -1.80 9.60 4.33
CA ASP A 10 -1.96 10.12 5.69
C ASP A 10 -1.74 9.03 6.76
N GLU A 11 -1.63 9.44 8.03
CA GLU A 11 -1.37 8.52 9.14
C GLU A 11 -2.49 7.51 9.39
N ASP A 12 -3.73 7.86 9.06
CA ASP A 12 -4.92 7.01 9.22
C ASP A 12 -5.22 6.16 7.97
N ALA A 13 -4.37 6.26 6.94
CA ALA A 13 -4.55 5.69 5.60
C ALA A 13 -5.89 6.05 4.91
N ASN A 14 -6.50 7.18 5.28
CA ASN A 14 -7.79 7.61 4.75
C ASN A 14 -7.65 8.54 3.55
N ILE A 15 -6.53 9.27 3.43
CA ILE A 15 -6.26 10.19 2.34
C ILE A 15 -4.98 9.79 1.61
N LEU A 16 -5.06 9.74 0.29
CA LEU A 16 -3.96 9.47 -0.64
C LEU A 16 -3.70 10.69 -1.51
N HIS A 17 -2.45 11.15 -1.53
CA HIS A 17 -1.97 12.14 -2.50
C HIS A 17 -1.25 11.39 -3.62
N ALA A 18 -1.73 11.53 -4.85
CA ALA A 18 -1.15 10.88 -6.01
C ALA A 18 -0.93 11.87 -7.16
N GLU A 19 0.22 11.74 -7.80
CA GLU A 19 0.53 12.40 -9.06
C GLU A 19 0.17 11.48 -10.21
N MET A 20 -0.48 12.01 -11.25
CA MET A 20 -0.87 11.25 -12.43
C MET A 20 -0.65 12.08 -13.70
N LYS A 21 -0.33 11.39 -14.80
CA LYS A 21 -0.39 12.01 -16.13
C LYS A 21 -1.77 11.86 -16.74
N THR A 22 -2.34 12.98 -17.18
CA THR A 22 -3.60 12.99 -17.95
C THR A 22 -3.34 12.45 -19.36
N LYS A 23 -4.43 12.15 -20.10
CA LYS A 23 -4.32 11.71 -21.50
C LYS A 23 -3.66 12.76 -22.40
N ASP A 24 -3.74 14.02 -22.00
CA ASP A 24 -3.19 15.16 -22.72
C ASP A 24 -1.72 15.43 -22.36
N GLY A 25 -1.14 14.62 -21.45
CA GLY A 25 0.26 14.70 -21.05
C GLY A 25 0.54 15.64 -19.88
N GLU A 26 -0.47 16.25 -19.30
CA GLU A 26 -0.32 17.12 -18.13
C GLU A 26 -0.12 16.30 -16.87
N THR A 27 0.77 16.76 -15.99
CA THR A 27 0.95 16.17 -14.66
C THR A 27 0.02 16.85 -13.68
N VAL A 28 -0.84 16.07 -13.02
CA VAL A 28 -1.82 16.56 -12.04
C VAL A 28 -1.62 15.85 -10.71
N VAL A 29 -1.67 16.59 -9.61
CA VAL A 29 -1.67 16.06 -8.26
C VAL A 29 -3.09 16.08 -7.71
N GLY A 30 -3.62 14.90 -7.38
CA GLY A 30 -4.95 14.70 -6.83
C GLY A 30 -4.90 14.21 -5.38
N VAL A 31 -5.91 14.59 -4.61
CA VAL A 31 -6.17 14.11 -3.26
C VAL A 31 -7.37 13.16 -3.32
N TYR A 32 -7.21 11.94 -2.83
CA TYR A 32 -8.22 10.89 -2.88
C TYR A 32 -8.58 10.45 -1.47
N GLN A 33 -9.88 10.35 -1.18
CA GLN A 33 -10.38 9.84 0.09
C GLN A 33 -10.79 8.37 -0.06
N LEU A 34 -10.40 7.56 0.90
CA LEU A 34 -10.82 6.17 1.03
C LEU A 34 -12.31 6.11 1.39
N VAL A 35 -13.11 5.55 0.50
CA VAL A 35 -14.56 5.35 0.71
C VAL A 35 -14.87 3.99 1.32
N GLY A 36 -13.94 3.03 1.20
CA GLY A 36 -14.08 1.70 1.79
C GLY A 36 -13.04 0.72 1.27
N TRP A 37 -12.90 -0.40 1.98
CA TRP A 37 -11.98 -1.48 1.61
C TRP A 37 -12.70 -2.54 0.78
N THR A 38 -12.07 -2.99 -0.29
CA THR A 38 -12.49 -4.20 -1.03
C THR A 38 -11.69 -5.41 -0.55
N THR A 39 -12.21 -6.62 -0.78
CA THR A 39 -11.45 -7.84 -0.54
C THR A 39 -10.17 -7.85 -1.38
N ALA A 40 -9.02 -7.98 -0.72
CA ALA A 40 -7.73 -8.02 -1.40
C ALA A 40 -7.65 -9.21 -2.37
N PRO A 41 -7.02 -9.05 -3.55
CA PRO A 41 -6.71 -10.18 -4.43
C PRO A 41 -5.91 -11.26 -3.68
N LYS A 42 -6.15 -12.53 -4.01
CA LYS A 42 -5.51 -13.68 -3.34
C LYS A 42 -3.98 -13.56 -3.25
N SER A 43 -3.34 -13.02 -4.29
CA SER A 43 -1.89 -12.81 -4.37
C SER A 43 -1.38 -11.78 -3.35
N VAL A 44 -2.12 -10.68 -3.16
CA VAL A 44 -1.77 -9.63 -2.20
C VAL A 44 -1.94 -10.15 -0.77
N LYS A 45 -3.03 -10.89 -0.51
CA LYS A 45 -3.28 -11.52 0.79
C LYS A 45 -2.17 -12.51 1.17
N ALA A 46 -1.80 -13.41 0.25
CA ALA A 46 -0.74 -14.40 0.52
C ALA A 46 0.60 -13.73 0.83
N LYS A 47 0.96 -12.65 0.11
CA LYS A 47 2.18 -11.88 0.37
C LYS A 47 2.16 -11.23 1.75
N ALA A 48 1.03 -10.60 2.13
CA ALA A 48 0.88 -9.99 3.45
C ALA A 48 0.96 -11.03 4.58
N GLU A 49 0.32 -12.19 4.43
CA GLU A 49 0.37 -13.28 5.41
C GLU A 49 1.79 -13.84 5.61
N LEU A 50 2.59 -13.91 4.54
CA LEU A 50 4.01 -14.27 4.60
C LEU A 50 4.85 -13.25 5.37
N GLU A 51 4.58 -11.95 5.21
CA GLU A 51 5.29 -10.88 5.93
C GLU A 51 4.90 -10.82 7.41
N LEU A 52 3.65 -11.18 7.75
CA LEU A 52 3.15 -11.29 9.12
C LEU A 52 3.62 -12.56 9.85
N TRP A 53 3.95 -13.62 9.13
CA TRP A 53 4.46 -14.86 9.70
C TRP A 53 5.93 -14.69 10.10
N VAL A 54 6.16 -14.18 11.31
CA VAL A 54 7.49 -14.17 11.94
C VAL A 54 7.62 -15.48 12.74
N PRO A 55 8.59 -16.37 12.43
CA PRO A 55 8.85 -17.52 13.29
C PRO A 55 9.22 -17.01 14.68
N PRO A 56 8.68 -17.59 15.77
CA PRO A 56 9.12 -17.22 17.11
C PRO A 56 10.63 -17.42 17.19
N LYS A 57 11.35 -16.35 17.56
CA LYS A 57 12.79 -16.44 17.81
C LYS A 57 12.98 -17.48 18.90
N VAL A 58 13.49 -18.65 18.53
CA VAL A 58 13.86 -19.69 19.49
C VAL A 58 14.98 -19.10 20.34
N SER A 59 14.64 -18.55 21.51
CA SER A 59 15.59 -18.18 22.53
C SER A 59 16.13 -19.48 23.10
N HIS A 60 17.21 -20.00 22.53
CA HIS A 60 17.97 -21.05 23.19
C HIS A 60 18.45 -20.48 24.53
N PRO A 61 18.18 -21.14 25.68
CA PRO A 61 18.81 -20.74 26.92
C PRO A 61 20.32 -20.94 26.75
N ILE A 62 21.07 -19.87 26.96
CA ILE A 62 22.53 -19.95 27.11
C ILE A 62 22.76 -20.74 28.40
N GLN A 63 23.29 -21.95 28.25
CA GLN A 63 23.74 -22.78 29.37
C GLN A 63 25.24 -22.63 29.55
#